data_AF-A0A0D6LNX7-F1
#
_entry.id   AF-A0A0D6LNX7-F1
#
_cell.length_a   1.000
_cell.length_b   1.000
_cell.length_c   1.000
_cell.angle_alpha   90.00
_cell.angle_beta   90.00
_cell.angle_gamma   90.00
#
_symmetry.space_group_name_H-M   'P 1'
#
loop_
_entity.id
_entity.type
_entity.pdbx_description
1 polymer ?
#
loop_
_entity_poly.entity_id
_entity_poly.type
_entity_poly.pdbx_seq_one_letter_code
_entity_poly.pdbx_strand_id
1 'polypeptide(L)'
;MAKALYSKCMHNTTFDGRNSPGKGYLLNTIRSFSHFPVLPKNASEEDDLQLHKLLAHFNFNKSVVPLLVPVVGINRYDTSKNIITFEPRVGQDWLLGTNANISNASLDKDFLYKLYHSAISSVVEADESGDLTEADIQDVIKDVLDLESKISTIFSSILGKDQQLSNPEETHIYRLSEIKKEMTTNFAVLTINMSTIKWLRNKDNKLSLPKIERERIEEERMWSYTANRRMNELLAKTPDRTLINYVVIQYLKSWLPVLSKPHTDVIDEFLAKSQHYVPTRADRCVAFVKSKMPVAVGAMFARATSSEKIKPAASEILNETVEAFKSTIESNTWMDKQTKKVVT
;
A
#
# COMPACT_ATOMS: atom_id res chain seq x y z
N MET A 1 18.71 7.39 13.48
CA MET A 1 18.13 7.19 12.13
C MET A 1 16.82 7.97 11.94
N ALA A 2 15.75 7.76 12.73
CA ALA A 2 14.48 8.49 12.58
C ALA A 2 14.63 10.03 12.61
N LYS A 3 15.38 10.59 13.58
CA LYS A 3 15.67 12.04 13.64
C LYS A 3 16.42 12.56 12.40
N ALA A 4 17.33 11.76 11.84
CA ALA A 4 18.08 12.13 10.64
C ALA A 4 17.19 12.14 9.39
N LEU A 5 16.28 11.16 9.28
CA LEU A 5 15.28 11.14 8.21
C LEU A 5 14.33 12.33 8.32
N TYR A 6 13.87 12.66 9.53
CA TYR A 6 13.06 13.85 9.79
C TYR A 6 13.78 15.13 9.39
N SER A 7 15.02 15.32 9.84
CA SER A 7 15.83 16.50 9.50
C SER A 7 16.00 16.65 7.99
N LYS A 8 16.33 15.56 7.26
CA LYS A 8 16.40 15.60 5.79
C LYS A 8 15.08 15.98 5.13
N CYS A 9 13.95 15.47 5.65
CA CYS A 9 12.63 15.85 5.15
C CYS A 9 12.34 17.34 5.38
N MET A 10 12.75 17.91 6.51
CA MET A 10 12.53 19.33 6.81
C MET A 10 13.32 20.28 5.90
N HIS A 11 14.48 19.87 5.38
CA HIS A 11 15.28 20.68 4.47
C HIS A 11 14.80 20.54 3.01
N ASN A 12 14.10 21.57 2.52
CA ASN A 12 13.47 21.61 1.18
C ASN A 12 14.48 21.39 0.03
N THR A 13 15.72 21.85 0.20
CA THR A 13 16.79 21.77 -0.81
C THR A 13 17.31 20.36 -1.08
N THR A 14 17.00 19.39 -0.21
CA THR A 14 17.41 17.99 -0.42
C THR A 14 16.46 17.20 -1.32
N PHE A 15 15.20 17.63 -1.47
CA PHE A 15 14.20 16.95 -2.29
C PHE A 15 13.84 17.70 -3.57
N ASP A 16 14.24 18.97 -3.69
CA ASP A 16 13.82 19.84 -4.79
C ASP A 16 14.97 20.52 -5.52
N GLY A 17 14.87 20.44 -6.84
CA GLY A 17 15.90 20.73 -7.84
C GLY A 17 15.92 19.62 -8.89
N ARG A 18 16.19 19.96 -10.15
CA ARG A 18 16.38 18.96 -11.23
C ARG A 18 17.41 17.89 -10.83
N ASN A 19 18.48 18.33 -10.15
CA ASN A 19 19.54 17.48 -9.60
C ASN A 19 19.36 17.16 -8.11
N SER A 20 18.15 17.34 -7.58
CA SER A 20 17.92 17.09 -6.17
C SER A 20 18.05 15.61 -5.86
N PRO A 21 18.60 15.28 -4.68
CA PRO A 21 18.58 13.91 -4.16
C PRO A 21 17.17 13.31 -4.02
N GLY A 22 16.08 14.09 -4.17
CA GLY A 22 14.70 13.61 -4.17
C GLY A 22 14.27 13.13 -5.56
N LYS A 23 14.08 14.07 -6.50
CA LYS A 23 13.57 13.76 -7.85
C LYS A 23 14.51 12.83 -8.63
N GLY A 24 15.82 13.09 -8.57
CA GLY A 24 16.83 12.21 -9.17
C GLY A 24 16.89 10.84 -8.50
N TYR A 25 16.66 10.74 -7.19
CA TYR A 25 16.55 9.44 -6.52
C TYR A 25 15.31 8.66 -6.96
N LEU A 26 14.16 9.31 -7.11
CA LEU A 26 12.94 8.65 -7.59
C LEU A 26 13.16 8.09 -9.01
N LEU A 27 13.67 8.91 -9.92
CA LEU A 27 13.96 8.51 -11.29
C LEU A 27 15.00 7.39 -11.35
N ASN A 28 16.12 7.53 -10.64
CA ASN A 28 17.17 6.50 -10.60
C ASN A 28 16.70 5.21 -9.93
N THR A 29 15.85 5.31 -8.91
CA THR A 29 15.24 4.13 -8.27
C THR A 29 14.41 3.40 -9.31
N ILE A 30 13.50 4.07 -10.02
CA ILE A 30 12.67 3.44 -11.06
C ILE A 30 13.56 2.75 -12.10
N ARG A 31 14.50 3.49 -12.70
CA ARG A 31 15.45 3.00 -13.72
C ARG A 31 16.29 1.82 -13.27
N SER A 32 16.54 1.66 -11.97
CA SER A 32 17.33 0.53 -11.45
C SER A 32 16.59 -0.81 -11.41
N PHE A 33 15.25 -0.80 -11.57
CA PHE A 33 14.37 -1.99 -11.57
C PHE A 33 13.65 -2.22 -12.90
N SER A 34 13.20 -1.14 -13.57
CA SER A 34 12.50 -1.19 -14.85
C SER A 34 12.52 0.17 -15.54
N HIS A 35 12.29 0.21 -16.84
CA HIS A 35 11.92 1.43 -17.55
C HIS A 35 10.54 1.94 -17.08
N PHE A 36 10.34 3.26 -17.04
CA PHE A 36 9.02 3.89 -16.84
C PHE A 36 8.43 4.20 -18.22
N PRO A 37 7.39 3.46 -18.70
CA PRO A 37 6.96 3.51 -20.10
C PRO A 37 6.50 4.86 -20.64
N VAL A 38 6.17 5.81 -19.76
CA VAL A 38 5.87 7.19 -20.17
C VAL A 38 7.13 7.94 -20.58
N LEU A 39 8.29 7.68 -19.95
CA LEU A 39 9.54 8.35 -20.28
C LEU A 39 10.15 7.78 -21.57
N PRO A 40 11.01 8.52 -22.27
CA PRO A 40 11.84 7.98 -23.34
C PRO A 40 12.74 6.86 -22.82
N LYS A 41 12.94 5.84 -23.64
CA LYS A 41 13.81 4.72 -23.28
C LYS A 41 15.28 5.10 -23.38
N ASN A 42 16.06 4.81 -22.36
CA ASN A 42 17.51 4.99 -22.38
C ASN A 42 18.21 3.79 -23.02
N ALA A 43 19.39 4.03 -23.62
CA ALA A 43 20.20 2.99 -24.24
C ALA A 43 20.67 1.87 -23.28
N SER A 44 20.59 2.09 -21.96
CA SER A 44 20.96 1.12 -20.91
C SER A 44 19.77 0.32 -20.36
N GLU A 45 18.54 0.58 -20.83
CA GLU A 45 17.34 -0.09 -20.36
C GLU A 45 17.05 -1.34 -21.21
N GLU A 46 16.86 -2.49 -20.56
CA GLU A 46 16.50 -3.76 -21.22
C GLU A 46 15.18 -3.61 -22.02
N ASP A 47 15.06 -4.31 -23.14
CA ASP A 47 13.87 -4.30 -24.01
C ASP A 47 12.61 -4.86 -23.33
N ASP A 48 12.78 -5.76 -22.37
CA ASP A 48 11.66 -6.42 -21.72
C ASP A 48 11.15 -5.63 -20.50
N LEU A 49 9.87 -5.28 -20.56
CA LEU A 49 9.11 -4.68 -19.46
C LEU A 49 8.98 -5.68 -18.30
N GLN A 50 9.75 -5.49 -17.23
CA GLN A 50 9.84 -6.46 -16.12
C GLN A 50 8.93 -6.11 -14.93
N LEU A 51 7.62 -6.15 -15.15
CA LEU A 51 6.59 -5.86 -14.13
C LEU A 51 6.82 -6.62 -12.81
N HIS A 52 7.25 -7.88 -12.90
CA HIS A 52 7.51 -8.73 -11.74
C HIS A 52 8.68 -8.23 -10.87
N LYS A 53 9.75 -7.67 -11.46
CA LYS A 53 10.88 -7.08 -10.71
C LYS A 53 10.44 -5.82 -9.97
N LEU A 54 9.63 -5.00 -10.64
CA LEU A 54 9.09 -3.75 -10.09
C LEU A 54 8.18 -4.01 -8.89
N LEU A 55 7.26 -4.96 -9.01
CA LEU A 55 6.35 -5.33 -7.93
C LEU A 55 7.06 -5.99 -6.76
N ALA A 56 8.07 -6.82 -7.04
CA ALA A 56 8.89 -7.42 -6.01
C ALA A 56 9.68 -6.36 -5.20
N HIS A 57 10.22 -5.33 -5.87
CA HIS A 57 10.88 -4.21 -5.20
C HIS A 57 9.92 -3.41 -4.31
N PHE A 58 8.75 -3.03 -4.84
CA PHE A 58 7.82 -2.19 -4.08
C PHE A 58 7.17 -2.92 -2.92
N ASN A 59 6.90 -4.22 -3.05
CA ASN A 59 6.45 -5.03 -1.94
C ASN A 59 7.49 -5.09 -0.81
N PHE A 60 8.76 -5.28 -1.16
CA PHE A 60 9.85 -5.29 -0.17
C PHE A 60 9.96 -3.96 0.59
N ASN A 61 9.91 -2.84 -0.13
CA ASN A 61 10.03 -1.51 0.44
C ASN A 61 8.74 -1.00 1.12
N LYS A 62 7.70 -1.83 1.18
CA LYS A 62 6.37 -1.49 1.70
C LYS A 62 5.81 -0.23 1.01
N SER A 63 6.17 -0.04 -0.24
CA SER A 63 5.61 0.98 -1.13
C SER A 63 4.34 0.37 -1.71
N VAL A 64 3.23 0.77 -1.11
CA VAL A 64 1.94 0.11 -1.07
C VAL A 64 1.33 -0.01 -2.48
N VAL A 65 1.37 -1.22 -3.07
CA VAL A 65 0.43 -1.67 -4.12
C VAL A 65 -0.25 -2.97 -3.66
N PRO A 66 -1.01 -2.96 -2.55
CA PRO A 66 -1.63 -4.14 -1.94
C PRO A 66 -2.64 -4.82 -2.87
N LEU A 67 -3.02 -4.14 -3.96
CA LEU A 67 -3.81 -4.71 -5.03
C LEU A 67 -3.06 -5.79 -5.85
N LEU A 68 -1.75 -5.62 -6.06
CA LEU A 68 -0.97 -6.43 -7.00
C LEU A 68 0.05 -7.35 -6.32
N VAL A 69 0.22 -7.23 -5.00
CA VAL A 69 1.20 -8.03 -4.26
C VAL A 69 0.61 -8.55 -2.95
N PRO A 70 0.78 -9.85 -2.65
CA PRO A 70 0.26 -10.41 -1.42
C PRO A 70 1.01 -9.90 -0.19
N VAL A 71 0.30 -9.89 0.93
CA VAL A 71 0.84 -9.50 2.24
C VAL A 71 0.92 -10.71 3.17
N VAL A 72 1.87 -10.71 4.09
CA VAL A 72 1.93 -11.72 5.16
C VAL A 72 1.13 -11.20 6.35
N GLY A 73 0.10 -11.94 6.73
CA GLY A 73 -0.77 -11.65 7.87
C GLY A 73 -0.81 -12.77 8.89
N ILE A 74 -1.59 -12.57 9.95
CA ILE A 74 -1.86 -13.59 10.99
C ILE A 74 -2.91 -14.57 10.47
N ASN A 75 -2.69 -15.87 10.65
CA ASN A 75 -3.73 -16.86 10.39
C ASN A 75 -4.79 -16.78 11.51
N ARG A 76 -6.04 -16.44 11.15
CA ARG A 76 -7.14 -16.26 12.12
C ARG A 76 -7.65 -17.58 12.71
N TYR A 77 -7.35 -18.71 12.10
CA TYR A 77 -7.74 -20.04 12.57
C TYR A 77 -6.61 -20.72 13.36
N ASP A 78 -5.36 -20.28 13.14
CA ASP A 78 -4.18 -20.71 13.89
C ASP A 78 -3.25 -19.50 14.10
N THR A 79 -3.49 -18.74 15.18
CA THR A 79 -2.74 -17.51 15.46
C THR A 79 -1.27 -17.73 15.79
N SER A 80 -0.84 -18.99 15.92
CA SER A 80 0.58 -19.35 16.04
C SER A 80 1.32 -19.29 14.69
N LYS A 81 0.59 -19.19 13.58
CA LYS A 81 1.12 -19.17 12.21
C LYS A 81 0.80 -17.87 11.47
N ASN A 82 1.67 -17.55 10.53
CA ASN A 82 1.42 -16.52 9.52
C ASN A 82 0.82 -17.15 8.26
N ILE A 83 0.08 -16.36 7.50
CA ILE A 83 -0.53 -16.76 6.23
C ILE A 83 -0.31 -15.68 5.16
N ILE A 84 -0.02 -16.11 3.94
CA ILE A 84 0.03 -15.20 2.78
C ILE A 84 -1.41 -14.86 2.42
N THR A 85 -1.72 -13.58 2.31
CA THR A 85 -3.07 -13.07 2.06
C THR A 85 -3.08 -12.19 0.81
N PHE A 86 -4.01 -12.50 -0.10
CA PHE A 86 -4.40 -11.60 -1.20
C PHE A 86 -5.63 -10.82 -0.76
N GLU A 87 -5.40 -9.65 -0.21
CA GLU A 87 -6.45 -8.72 0.21
C GLU A 87 -6.22 -7.39 -0.51
N PRO A 88 -7.05 -7.09 -1.52
CA PRO A 88 -6.97 -5.83 -2.22
C PRO A 88 -7.41 -4.70 -1.29
N ARG A 89 -6.44 -3.98 -0.72
CA ARG A 89 -6.72 -2.80 0.08
C ARG A 89 -6.91 -1.60 -0.82
N VAL A 90 -8.16 -1.19 -0.97
CA VAL A 90 -8.54 0.02 -1.69
C VAL A 90 -8.53 1.19 -0.69
N GLY A 91 -7.34 1.67 -0.32
CA GLY A 91 -7.19 2.77 0.65
C GLY A 91 -6.07 3.73 0.24
N GLN A 92 -6.44 4.98 -0.04
CA GLN A 92 -5.50 6.06 -0.39
C GLN A 92 -5.07 6.91 0.81
N ASP A 93 -5.48 6.56 2.04
CA ASP A 93 -5.31 7.38 3.27
C ASP A 93 -3.85 7.80 3.53
N TRP A 94 -2.89 6.95 3.18
CA TRP A 94 -1.47 7.19 3.40
C TRP A 94 -0.85 8.15 2.35
N LEU A 95 -1.53 8.42 1.23
CA LEU A 95 -1.06 9.24 0.11
C LEU A 95 -1.17 10.75 0.36
N LEU A 96 -2.06 11.19 1.26
CA LEU A 96 -2.31 12.61 1.48
C LEU A 96 -1.36 13.24 2.51
N GLY A 97 -0.52 12.42 3.17
CA GLY A 97 0.34 12.90 4.26
C GLY A 97 -0.45 13.36 5.49
N THR A 98 -1.72 12.95 5.59
CA THR A 98 -2.63 13.26 6.70
C THR A 98 -3.03 11.98 7.42
N ASN A 99 -3.51 12.09 8.65
CA ASN A 99 -4.23 11.00 9.32
C ASN A 99 -5.76 11.09 9.04
N ALA A 100 -6.17 11.84 8.01
CA ALA A 100 -7.58 12.04 7.71
C ALA A 100 -8.09 10.80 6.97
N ASN A 101 -9.16 10.19 7.50
CA ASN A 101 -9.83 9.05 6.89
C ASN A 101 -10.69 9.54 5.72
N ILE A 102 -10.03 9.92 4.61
CA ILE A 102 -10.66 10.48 3.42
C ILE A 102 -11.06 9.31 2.54
N SER A 103 -12.37 9.06 2.44
CA SER A 103 -12.86 7.95 1.64
C SER A 103 -12.48 8.12 0.15
N ASN A 104 -12.20 7.02 -0.53
CA ASN A 104 -11.97 7.06 -1.98
C ASN A 104 -13.21 7.58 -2.75
N ALA A 105 -14.41 7.43 -2.19
CA ALA A 105 -15.65 7.95 -2.76
C ALA A 105 -15.75 9.49 -2.72
N SER A 106 -14.97 10.14 -1.85
CA SER A 106 -14.90 11.61 -1.73
C SER A 106 -13.81 12.25 -2.62
N LEU A 107 -13.05 11.45 -3.37
CA LEU A 107 -12.04 11.97 -4.30
C LEU A 107 -12.70 12.29 -5.65
N ASP A 108 -12.78 13.57 -6.00
CA ASP A 108 -13.22 14.00 -7.32
C ASP A 108 -12.20 13.62 -8.42
N LYS A 109 -12.69 13.37 -9.63
CA LYS A 109 -11.89 13.01 -10.82
C LYS A 109 -10.86 14.08 -11.17
N ASP A 110 -11.20 15.37 -11.01
CA ASP A 110 -10.26 16.48 -11.25
C ASP A 110 -9.06 16.41 -10.31
N PHE A 111 -9.31 16.16 -9.01
CA PHE A 111 -8.24 15.99 -8.04
C PHE A 111 -7.35 14.79 -8.37
N LEU A 112 -7.95 13.64 -8.70
CA LEU A 112 -7.19 12.45 -9.08
C LEU A 112 -6.32 12.71 -10.31
N TYR A 113 -6.86 13.38 -11.32
CA TYR A 113 -6.07 13.76 -12.50
C TYR A 113 -4.86 14.63 -12.12
N LYS A 114 -5.08 15.71 -11.37
CA LYS A 114 -4.01 16.62 -10.91
C LYS A 114 -2.97 15.91 -10.05
N LEU A 115 -3.41 14.99 -9.20
CA LEU A 115 -2.52 14.22 -8.33
C LEU A 115 -1.60 13.31 -9.15
N TYR A 116 -2.14 12.64 -10.18
CA TYR A 116 -1.38 11.71 -11.02
C TYR A 116 -0.46 12.47 -11.96
N HIS A 117 -0.93 13.59 -12.50
CA HIS A 117 -0.14 14.53 -13.27
C HIS A 117 1.05 15.06 -12.47
N SER A 118 0.83 15.51 -11.22
CA SER A 118 1.89 15.96 -10.32
C SER A 118 2.90 14.84 -10.00
N ALA A 119 2.43 13.60 -9.83
CA ALA A 119 3.29 12.44 -9.65
C ALA A 119 4.21 12.20 -10.85
N ILE A 120 3.66 12.17 -12.06
CA ILE A 120 4.43 11.97 -13.30
C ILE A 120 5.42 13.14 -13.51
N SER A 121 4.96 14.38 -13.33
CA SER A 121 5.77 15.59 -13.47
C SER A 121 6.99 15.60 -12.55
N SER A 122 6.87 14.99 -11.34
CA SER A 122 7.98 14.92 -10.38
C SER A 122 9.24 14.21 -10.90
N VAL A 123 9.10 13.31 -11.88
CA VAL A 123 10.22 12.60 -12.52
C VAL A 123 10.52 13.11 -13.92
N VAL A 124 9.52 13.60 -14.65
CA VAL A 124 9.73 14.24 -15.97
C VAL A 124 10.64 15.45 -15.84
N GLU A 125 10.45 16.28 -14.82
CA GLU A 125 11.32 17.45 -14.58
C GLU A 125 12.79 17.10 -14.29
N ALA A 126 13.04 15.87 -13.82
CA ALA A 126 14.38 15.35 -13.53
C ALA A 126 14.97 14.55 -14.70
N ASP A 127 14.19 14.29 -15.74
CA ASP A 127 14.65 13.56 -16.91
C ASP A 127 15.19 14.51 -17.98
N GLU A 128 16.42 14.27 -18.41
CA GLU A 128 17.12 15.12 -19.40
C GLU A 128 16.85 14.69 -20.85
N SER A 129 16.22 13.52 -21.06
CA SER A 129 16.02 12.93 -22.39
C SER A 129 14.88 13.52 -23.23
N GLY A 130 14.05 14.39 -22.64
CA GLY A 130 12.96 15.18 -23.24
C GLY A 130 12.36 14.76 -24.60
N ASP A 131 11.07 14.38 -24.58
CA ASP A 131 10.01 14.82 -25.50
C ASP A 131 8.68 14.19 -25.06
N LEU A 132 8.24 14.52 -23.85
CA LEU A 132 6.93 14.11 -23.34
C LEU A 132 5.95 15.25 -23.53
N THR A 133 4.91 15.03 -24.34
CA THR A 133 3.84 16.01 -24.50
C THR A 133 2.84 15.91 -23.36
N GLU A 134 2.11 17.00 -23.10
CA GLU A 134 0.99 16.96 -22.16
C GLU A 134 0.00 15.85 -22.56
N ALA A 135 -0.26 15.67 -23.86
CA ALA A 135 -1.14 14.63 -24.39
C ALA A 135 -0.71 13.22 -23.96
N ASP A 136 0.58 12.90 -24.02
CA ASP A 136 1.11 11.60 -23.59
C ASP A 136 0.86 11.36 -22.09
N ILE A 137 1.03 12.40 -21.27
CA ILE A 137 0.73 12.33 -19.84
C ILE A 137 -0.77 12.09 -19.62
N GLN A 138 -1.64 12.79 -20.35
CA GLN A 138 -3.09 12.63 -20.20
C GLN A 138 -3.54 11.21 -20.56
N ASP A 139 -3.01 10.64 -21.65
CA ASP A 139 -3.34 9.29 -22.08
C ASP A 139 -2.91 8.24 -21.04
N VAL A 140 -1.72 8.38 -20.46
CA VAL A 140 -1.27 7.51 -19.37
C VAL A 140 -2.18 7.63 -18.14
N ILE A 141 -2.53 8.85 -17.73
CA ILE A 141 -3.42 9.07 -16.58
C ILE A 141 -4.80 8.44 -16.87
N LYS A 142 -5.32 8.61 -18.07
CA LYS A 142 -6.61 8.06 -18.48
C LYS A 142 -6.63 6.54 -18.40
N ASP A 143 -5.62 5.86 -18.95
CA ASP A 143 -5.52 4.40 -18.90
C ASP A 143 -5.45 3.87 -17.46
N VAL A 144 -4.70 4.57 -16.61
CA VAL A 144 -4.54 4.18 -15.21
C VAL A 144 -5.82 4.41 -14.40
N LEU A 145 -6.50 5.54 -14.61
CA LEU A 145 -7.78 5.81 -13.97
C LEU A 145 -8.89 4.87 -14.45
N ASP A 146 -8.88 4.48 -15.73
CA ASP A 146 -9.79 3.46 -16.25
C ASP A 146 -9.56 2.09 -15.61
N LEU A 147 -8.29 1.68 -15.46
CA LEU A 147 -7.92 0.47 -14.71
C LEU A 147 -8.45 0.54 -13.27
N GLU A 148 -8.21 1.63 -12.54
CA GLU A 148 -8.72 1.83 -11.17
C GLU A 148 -10.25 1.83 -11.09
N SER A 149 -10.93 2.40 -12.08
CA SER A 149 -12.40 2.38 -12.15
C SER A 149 -12.95 0.97 -12.33
N LYS A 150 -12.33 0.16 -13.20
CA LYS A 150 -12.67 -1.26 -13.39
C LYS A 150 -12.42 -2.07 -12.12
N ILE A 151 -11.30 -1.83 -11.45
CA ILE A 151 -10.96 -2.43 -10.15
C ILE A 151 -12.03 -2.09 -9.11
N SER A 152 -12.38 -0.82 -8.97
CA SER A 152 -13.40 -0.33 -8.03
C SER A 152 -14.78 -0.93 -8.33
N THR A 153 -15.12 -1.13 -9.60
CA THR A 153 -16.35 -1.79 -10.03
C THR A 153 -16.39 -3.26 -9.62
N ILE A 154 -15.27 -3.99 -9.75
CA ILE A 154 -15.17 -5.37 -9.28
C ILE A 154 -15.47 -5.43 -7.79
N PHE A 155 -14.82 -4.58 -6.98
CA PHE A 155 -15.02 -4.60 -5.52
C PHE A 155 -16.39 -4.13 -5.08
N SER A 156 -16.91 -3.03 -5.63
CA SER A 156 -18.25 -2.54 -5.28
C SER A 156 -19.36 -3.51 -5.67
N SER A 157 -19.20 -4.26 -6.77
CA SER A 157 -20.17 -5.29 -7.17
C SER A 157 -20.18 -6.51 -6.25
N ILE A 158 -19.13 -6.70 -5.44
CA ILE A 158 -18.96 -7.86 -4.56
C ILE A 158 -19.31 -7.47 -3.13
N LEU A 159 -18.98 -6.25 -2.70
CA LEU A 159 -19.23 -5.77 -1.35
C LEU A 159 -20.70 -5.43 -1.07
N GLY A 160 -21.58 -5.38 -2.09
CA GLY A 160 -22.96 -4.91 -1.93
C GLY A 160 -23.03 -3.46 -1.38
N LYS A 161 -24.22 -2.87 -1.31
CA LYS A 161 -24.37 -1.52 -0.72
C LYS A 161 -24.36 -1.53 0.82
N ASP A 162 -24.62 -2.70 1.44
CA ASP A 162 -24.80 -2.85 2.89
C ASP A 162 -24.07 -4.07 3.50
N GLN A 163 -23.24 -4.79 2.74
CA GLN A 163 -22.57 -5.99 3.25
C GLN A 163 -21.24 -5.61 3.91
N GLN A 164 -21.27 -5.60 5.25
CA GLN A 164 -20.08 -5.49 6.07
C GLN A 164 -19.06 -6.57 5.66
N LEU A 165 -17.78 -6.20 5.77
CA LEU A 165 -16.56 -7.04 5.68
C LEU A 165 -16.53 -8.25 6.65
N SER A 166 -17.68 -8.60 7.24
CA SER A 166 -17.87 -9.52 8.34
C SER A 166 -18.57 -10.82 7.96
N ASN A 167 -18.94 -11.07 6.69
CA ASN A 167 -19.47 -12.38 6.32
C ASN A 167 -18.31 -13.41 6.19
N PRO A 168 -18.12 -14.33 7.17
CA PRO A 168 -17.02 -15.29 7.13
C PRO A 168 -17.11 -16.25 5.94
N GLU A 169 -18.31 -16.42 5.36
CA GLU A 169 -18.54 -17.27 4.19
C GLU A 169 -17.81 -16.80 2.93
N GLU A 170 -17.51 -15.50 2.78
CA GLU A 170 -16.77 -15.00 1.60
C GLU A 170 -15.24 -15.04 1.77
N THR A 171 -14.75 -15.36 2.97
CA THR A 171 -13.33 -15.54 3.23
C THR A 171 -13.00 -17.02 3.35
N HIS A 172 -12.84 -17.67 2.21
CA HIS A 172 -12.33 -19.03 2.17
C HIS A 172 -10.80 -19.06 2.35
N ILE A 173 -10.32 -19.92 3.25
CA ILE A 173 -8.93 -20.38 3.22
C ILE A 173 -8.88 -21.52 2.21
N TYR A 174 -8.11 -21.32 1.15
CA TYR A 174 -7.88 -22.37 0.16
C TYR A 174 -6.51 -22.99 0.42
N ARG A 175 -6.37 -24.29 0.18
CA ARG A 175 -5.03 -24.91 0.22
C ARG A 175 -4.21 -24.39 -0.95
N LEU A 176 -2.91 -24.22 -0.74
CA LEU A 176 -2.00 -23.78 -1.80
C LEU A 176 -2.05 -24.65 -3.05
N SER A 177 -2.35 -25.94 -2.92
CA SER A 177 -2.50 -26.84 -4.07
C SER A 177 -3.74 -26.51 -4.92
N GLU A 178 -4.84 -26.10 -4.30
CA GLU A 178 -6.09 -25.71 -4.97
C GLU A 178 -5.95 -24.35 -5.62
N ILE A 179 -5.35 -23.40 -4.88
CA ILE A 179 -4.97 -22.09 -5.41
C ILE A 179 -3.99 -22.25 -6.56
N LYS A 180 -2.94 -23.06 -6.43
CA LYS A 180 -1.94 -23.27 -7.50
C LYS A 180 -2.58 -23.83 -8.76
N LYS A 181 -3.47 -24.82 -8.63
CA LYS A 181 -4.16 -25.44 -9.79
C LYS A 181 -4.95 -24.39 -10.56
N GLU A 182 -5.76 -23.59 -9.87
CA GLU A 182 -6.53 -22.49 -10.47
C GLU A 182 -5.62 -21.33 -10.93
N MET A 183 -4.54 -21.04 -10.20
CA MET A 183 -3.58 -19.98 -10.54
C MET A 183 -2.84 -20.30 -11.83
N THR A 184 -2.39 -21.54 -12.02
CA THR A 184 -1.73 -21.97 -13.25
C THR A 184 -2.65 -21.97 -14.47
N THR A 185 -3.96 -22.10 -14.29
CA THR A 185 -4.93 -22.14 -15.41
C THR A 185 -5.58 -20.78 -15.69
N ASN A 186 -5.79 -19.93 -14.68
CA ASN A 186 -6.66 -18.75 -14.77
C ASN A 186 -6.09 -17.45 -14.15
N PHE A 187 -4.91 -17.47 -13.49
CA PHE A 187 -4.39 -16.29 -12.77
C PHE A 187 -3.09 -15.77 -13.39
N ALA A 188 -3.12 -14.57 -13.96
CA ALA A 188 -1.93 -13.88 -14.47
C ALA A 188 -1.18 -13.06 -13.38
N VAL A 189 -1.75 -12.90 -12.18
CA VAL A 189 -1.15 -12.05 -11.14
C VAL A 189 -0.06 -12.80 -10.38
N LEU A 190 1.15 -12.61 -10.90
CA LEU A 190 2.43 -12.56 -10.19
C LEU A 190 2.66 -13.61 -9.10
N THR A 191 2.85 -14.85 -9.55
CA THR A 191 3.91 -15.63 -8.92
C THR A 191 5.21 -14.82 -9.04
N ILE A 192 5.64 -14.18 -7.95
CA ILE A 192 7.04 -13.79 -7.80
C ILE A 192 7.80 -15.12 -7.81
N ASN A 193 8.20 -15.54 -9.00
CA ASN A 193 8.85 -16.83 -9.17
C ASN A 193 10.18 -16.83 -8.40
N MET A 194 10.68 -18.01 -8.06
CA MET A 194 11.92 -18.13 -7.29
C MET A 194 13.12 -17.49 -7.98
N SER A 195 13.11 -17.35 -9.31
CA SER A 195 14.13 -16.59 -10.06
C SER A 195 14.09 -15.10 -9.72
N THR A 196 12.90 -14.50 -9.58
CA THR A 196 12.73 -13.10 -9.14
C THR A 196 13.21 -12.91 -7.71
N ILE A 197 12.87 -13.85 -6.81
CA ILE A 197 13.34 -13.82 -5.42
C ILE A 197 14.87 -13.96 -5.34
N LYS A 198 15.45 -14.89 -6.11
CA LYS A 198 16.91 -15.07 -6.20
C LYS A 198 17.59 -13.84 -6.79
N TRP A 199 16.97 -13.19 -7.78
CA TRP A 199 17.46 -11.93 -8.35
C TRP A 199 17.47 -10.81 -7.31
N LEU A 200 16.37 -10.60 -6.57
CA LEU A 200 16.30 -9.63 -5.46
C LEU A 200 17.42 -9.88 -4.43
N ARG A 201 17.62 -11.14 -4.03
CA ARG A 201 18.68 -11.54 -3.09
C ARG A 201 20.07 -11.17 -3.59
N ASN A 202 20.33 -11.29 -4.88
CA ASN A 202 21.65 -11.02 -5.46
C ASN A 202 21.88 -9.52 -5.72
N LYS A 203 20.81 -8.73 -5.94
CA LYS A 203 20.90 -7.28 -6.18
C LYS A 203 21.07 -6.47 -4.89
N ASP A 204 20.51 -6.94 -3.77
CA ASP A 204 20.69 -6.31 -2.47
C ASP A 204 21.33 -7.30 -1.48
N ASN A 205 22.66 -7.24 -1.34
CA ASN A 205 23.41 -8.10 -0.43
C ASN A 205 23.03 -7.92 1.05
N LYS A 206 22.17 -6.92 1.38
CA LYS A 206 21.62 -6.69 2.73
C LYS A 206 20.27 -7.39 2.94
N LEU A 207 19.70 -7.99 1.90
CA LEU A 207 18.48 -8.79 1.97
C LEU A 207 18.78 -10.13 2.68
N SER A 208 18.79 -10.12 4.01
CA SER A 208 18.65 -11.36 4.78
C SER A 208 17.18 -11.78 4.71
N LEU A 209 16.79 -12.45 3.63
CA LEU A 209 15.53 -13.18 3.62
C LEU A 209 15.67 -14.32 4.64
N PRO A 210 14.69 -14.51 5.54
CA PRO A 210 14.63 -15.73 6.34
C PRO A 210 14.78 -16.93 5.41
N LYS A 211 15.49 -17.98 5.84
CA LYS A 211 15.44 -19.27 5.13
C LYS A 211 14.00 -19.77 5.22
N ILE A 212 13.18 -19.40 4.24
CA ILE A 212 11.85 -19.92 4.08
C ILE A 212 12.05 -21.28 3.43
N GLU A 213 12.06 -22.33 4.26
CA GLU A 213 11.98 -23.70 3.77
C GLU A 213 10.66 -23.85 3.01
N ARG A 214 10.75 -24.24 1.74
CA ARG A 214 9.64 -24.31 0.78
C ARG A 214 8.50 -25.23 1.26
N GLU A 215 8.82 -26.11 2.20
CA GLU A 215 7.94 -27.08 2.84
C GLU A 215 6.97 -26.45 3.84
N ARG A 216 7.17 -25.19 4.27
CA ARG A 216 6.36 -24.58 5.34
C ARG A 216 5.27 -23.61 4.89
N ILE A 217 5.21 -23.26 3.61
CA ILE A 217 4.07 -22.50 3.09
C ILE A 217 3.12 -23.54 2.52
N GLU A 218 2.10 -23.91 3.30
CA GLU A 218 1.06 -24.88 2.92
C GLU A 218 -0.32 -24.21 2.71
N GLU A 219 -0.50 -23.00 3.26
CA GLU A 219 -1.80 -22.32 3.34
C GLU A 219 -1.71 -20.87 2.87
N GLU A 220 -2.70 -20.46 2.07
CA GLU A 220 -2.87 -19.10 1.56
C GLU A 220 -4.34 -18.68 1.76
N ARG A 221 -4.56 -17.41 2.11
CA ARG A 221 -5.90 -16.85 2.29
C ARG A 221 -6.24 -15.94 1.13
N MET A 222 -7.36 -16.22 0.48
CA MET A 222 -7.88 -15.39 -0.60
C MET A 222 -9.17 -14.72 -0.16
N TRP A 223 -9.17 -13.39 -0.10
CA TRP A 223 -10.37 -12.64 0.23
C TRP A 223 -11.32 -12.59 -0.98
N SER A 224 -12.52 -13.15 -0.90
CA SER A 224 -13.46 -13.27 -2.03
C SER A 224 -12.83 -13.92 -3.28
N TYR A 225 -13.10 -15.21 -3.46
CA TYR A 225 -12.70 -15.96 -4.65
C TYR A 225 -13.14 -15.26 -5.94
N THR A 226 -14.39 -14.80 -5.97
CA THR A 226 -14.97 -14.11 -7.13
C THR A 226 -14.26 -12.80 -7.43
N ALA A 227 -13.88 -12.02 -6.41
CA ALA A 227 -13.16 -10.76 -6.59
C ALA A 227 -11.79 -10.99 -7.20
N ASN A 228 -11.04 -11.95 -6.64
CA ASN A 228 -9.72 -12.29 -7.14
C ASN A 228 -9.80 -12.81 -8.58
N ARG A 229 -10.70 -13.75 -8.89
CA ARG A 229 -10.86 -14.26 -10.26
C ARG A 229 -11.10 -13.14 -11.27
N ARG A 230 -12.07 -12.25 -11.00
CA ARG A 230 -12.37 -11.10 -11.88
C ARG A 230 -11.22 -10.10 -11.96
N MET A 231 -10.49 -9.91 -10.87
CA MET A 231 -9.29 -9.08 -10.84
C MET A 231 -8.21 -9.66 -11.76
N ASN A 232 -7.99 -10.97 -11.73
CA ASN A 232 -7.01 -11.62 -12.59
C ASN A 232 -7.41 -11.55 -14.06
N GLU A 233 -8.68 -11.78 -14.39
CA GLU A 233 -9.19 -11.63 -15.75
C GLU A 233 -8.97 -10.20 -16.28
N LEU A 234 -9.17 -9.19 -15.43
CA LEU A 234 -8.90 -7.79 -15.76
C LEU A 234 -7.41 -7.57 -16.00
N LEU A 235 -6.55 -8.00 -15.08
CA LEU A 235 -5.11 -7.80 -15.14
C LEU A 235 -4.48 -8.55 -16.33
N ALA A 236 -4.94 -9.76 -16.65
CA ALA A 236 -4.49 -10.53 -17.81
C ALA A 236 -4.82 -9.86 -19.16
N LYS A 237 -5.90 -9.07 -19.21
CA LYS A 237 -6.31 -8.30 -20.41
C LYS A 237 -5.75 -6.89 -20.43
N THR A 238 -5.09 -6.46 -19.35
CA THR A 238 -4.54 -5.11 -19.24
C THR A 238 -3.13 -5.10 -19.84
N PRO A 239 -2.80 -4.16 -20.74
CA PRO A 239 -1.46 -4.07 -21.30
C PRO A 239 -0.40 -3.90 -20.20
N ASP A 240 0.75 -4.57 -20.36
CA ASP A 240 1.88 -4.47 -19.42
C ASP A 240 2.33 -3.02 -19.20
N ARG A 241 2.28 -2.20 -20.26
CA ARG A 241 2.54 -0.75 -20.20
C ARG A 241 1.65 -0.06 -19.16
N THR A 242 0.35 -0.34 -19.16
CA THR A 242 -0.63 0.24 -18.22
C THR A 242 -0.38 -0.25 -16.80
N LEU A 243 -0.07 -1.55 -16.63
CA LEU A 243 0.24 -2.13 -15.31
C LEU A 243 1.50 -1.52 -14.70
N ILE A 244 2.56 -1.37 -15.49
CA ILE A 244 3.81 -0.75 -15.03
C ILE A 244 3.59 0.73 -14.71
N ASN A 245 2.88 1.46 -15.58
CA ASN A 245 2.53 2.86 -15.32
C ASN A 245 1.76 3.00 -14.01
N TYR A 246 0.74 2.17 -13.78
CA TYR A 246 -0.01 2.15 -12.52
C TYR A 246 0.92 1.95 -11.32
N VAL A 247 1.78 0.94 -11.35
CA VAL A 247 2.69 0.63 -10.24
C VAL A 247 3.68 1.76 -9.97
N VAL A 248 4.31 2.31 -11.01
CA VAL A 248 5.23 3.44 -10.88
C VAL A 248 4.52 4.68 -10.36
N ILE A 249 3.31 4.98 -10.85
CA ILE A 249 2.54 6.15 -10.40
C ILE A 249 2.14 6.01 -8.93
N GLN A 250 1.71 4.82 -8.45
CA GLN A 250 1.45 4.63 -7.02
C GLN A 250 2.71 4.90 -6.17
N TYR A 251 3.88 4.45 -6.66
CA TYR A 251 5.13 4.77 -6.00
C TYR A 251 5.41 6.28 -6.01
N LEU A 252 5.27 6.98 -7.12
CA LEU A 252 5.51 8.42 -7.19
C LEU A 252 4.57 9.22 -6.30
N LYS A 253 3.27 8.88 -6.32
CA LYS A 253 2.26 9.45 -5.41
C LYS A 253 2.65 9.29 -3.94
N SER A 254 3.33 8.19 -3.59
CA SER A 254 3.81 7.91 -2.22
C SER A 254 4.77 8.96 -1.65
N TRP A 255 5.44 9.70 -2.54
CA TRP A 255 6.45 10.70 -2.19
C TRP A 255 5.94 12.12 -2.26
N LEU A 256 4.85 12.39 -2.98
CA LEU A 256 4.30 13.74 -3.17
C LEU A 256 4.20 14.55 -1.87
N PRO A 257 3.74 13.99 -0.72
CA PRO A 257 3.66 14.77 0.53
C PRO A 257 5.00 15.28 1.05
N VAL A 258 6.14 14.76 0.59
CA VAL A 258 7.47 15.18 1.04
C VAL A 258 8.31 15.83 -0.06
N LEU A 259 7.73 16.10 -1.24
CA LEU A 259 8.34 16.91 -2.30
C LEU A 259 8.09 18.41 -2.08
N SER A 260 8.47 19.25 -3.06
CA SER A 260 8.26 20.70 -3.05
C SER A 260 6.80 21.12 -3.05
N LYS A 261 6.63 22.39 -2.72
CA LYS A 261 5.36 23.11 -2.74
C LYS A 261 4.50 22.87 -3.99
N PRO A 262 5.00 22.93 -5.25
CA PRO A 262 4.15 22.67 -6.41
C PRO A 262 3.53 21.26 -6.42
N HIS A 263 4.22 20.27 -5.87
CA HIS A 263 3.70 18.91 -5.74
C HIS A 263 2.72 18.77 -4.58
N THR A 264 2.97 19.45 -3.45
CA THR A 264 2.06 19.41 -2.30
C THR A 264 0.83 20.30 -2.48
N ASP A 265 0.90 21.35 -3.32
CA ASP A 265 -0.19 22.31 -3.54
C ASP A 265 -1.46 21.62 -4.06
N VAL A 266 -1.33 20.60 -4.92
CA VAL A 266 -2.47 19.79 -5.38
C VAL A 266 -3.20 19.12 -4.21
N ILE A 267 -2.44 18.62 -3.23
CA ILE A 267 -2.98 18.00 -2.02
C ILE A 267 -3.55 19.06 -1.08
N ASP A 268 -2.85 20.19 -0.90
CA ASP A 268 -3.28 21.30 -0.04
C ASP A 268 -4.58 21.93 -0.53
N GLU A 269 -4.71 22.16 -1.84
CA GLU A 269 -5.91 22.69 -2.48
C GLU A 269 -7.11 21.77 -2.24
N PHE A 270 -6.93 20.46 -2.44
CA PHE A 270 -7.97 19.48 -2.19
C PHE A 270 -8.39 19.45 -0.72
N LEU A 271 -7.43 19.37 0.20
CA LEU A 271 -7.73 19.37 1.64
C LEU A 271 -8.46 20.64 2.06
N ALA A 272 -8.04 21.81 1.58
CA ALA A 272 -8.70 23.08 1.86
C ALA A 272 -10.14 23.12 1.32
N LYS A 273 -10.36 22.69 0.06
CA LYS A 273 -11.68 22.61 -0.56
C LYS A 273 -12.61 21.63 0.17
N SER A 274 -12.07 20.52 0.65
CA SER A 274 -12.80 19.51 1.43
C SER A 274 -12.93 19.86 2.91
N GLN A 275 -12.57 21.08 3.34
CA GLN A 275 -12.62 21.53 4.73
C GLN A 275 -11.84 20.64 5.71
N HIS A 276 -10.79 19.98 5.21
CA HIS A 276 -9.86 19.21 6.00
C HIS A 276 -8.66 20.05 6.44
N TYR A 277 -7.99 19.59 7.50
CA TYR A 277 -6.75 20.19 7.96
C TYR A 277 -5.66 20.09 6.88
N VAL A 278 -5.07 21.23 6.52
CA VAL A 278 -3.93 21.32 5.60
C VAL A 278 -2.63 21.17 6.42
N PRO A 279 -1.87 20.07 6.26
CA PRO A 279 -0.72 19.77 7.10
C PRO A 279 0.49 20.66 6.77
N THR A 280 1.20 21.11 7.81
CA THR A 280 2.48 21.81 7.64
C THR A 280 3.57 20.84 7.15
N ARG A 281 4.72 21.39 6.71
CA ARG A 281 5.89 20.54 6.36
C ARG A 281 6.30 19.64 7.52
N ALA A 282 6.26 20.14 8.75
CA ALA A 282 6.60 19.37 9.94
C ALA A 282 5.65 18.18 10.10
N ASP A 283 4.33 18.39 9.95
CA ASP A 283 3.32 17.33 10.05
C ASP A 283 3.56 16.23 9.00
N ARG A 284 3.77 16.63 7.74
CA ARG A 284 4.07 15.71 6.63
C ARG A 284 5.35 14.91 6.89
N CYS A 285 6.40 15.55 7.38
CA CYS A 285 7.66 14.89 7.70
C CYS A 285 7.55 13.93 8.90
N VAL A 286 6.79 14.27 9.93
CA VAL A 286 6.49 13.35 11.05
C VAL A 286 5.71 12.16 10.53
N ALA A 287 4.66 12.38 9.71
CA ALA A 287 3.86 11.31 9.12
C ALA A 287 4.71 10.37 8.25
N PHE A 288 5.59 10.92 7.42
CA PHE A 288 6.51 10.15 6.58
C PHE A 288 7.50 9.31 7.40
N VAL A 289 8.13 9.89 8.42
CA VAL A 289 9.06 9.14 9.28
C VAL A 289 8.31 8.06 10.08
N LYS A 290 7.09 8.36 10.55
CA LYS A 290 6.22 7.39 11.21
C LYS A 290 5.82 6.25 10.29
N SER A 291 5.53 6.51 9.01
CA SER A 291 5.15 5.45 8.07
C SER A 291 6.31 4.51 7.74
N LYS A 292 7.55 5.04 7.68
CA LYS A 292 8.76 4.23 7.41
C LYS A 292 9.36 3.59 8.66
N MET A 293 9.22 4.22 9.84
CA MET A 293 9.85 3.78 11.09
C MET A 293 8.88 3.82 12.29
N PRO A 294 7.71 3.14 12.23
CA PRO A 294 6.65 3.30 13.21
C PRO A 294 7.07 2.93 14.64
N VAL A 295 7.86 1.85 14.80
CA VAL A 295 8.35 1.40 16.12
C VAL A 295 9.33 2.41 16.73
N ALA A 296 10.24 2.97 15.93
CA ALA A 296 11.22 3.94 16.43
C ALA A 296 10.54 5.25 16.87
N VAL A 297 9.60 5.75 16.07
CA VAL A 297 8.81 6.95 16.41
C VAL A 297 7.92 6.68 17.62
N GLY A 298 7.25 5.53 17.68
CA GLY A 298 6.43 5.12 18.82
C GLY A 298 7.21 5.03 20.12
N ALA A 299 8.42 4.46 20.10
CA ALA A 299 9.29 4.40 21.27
C ALA A 299 9.78 5.79 21.72
N MET A 300 10.03 6.71 20.79
CA MET A 300 10.34 8.10 21.12
C MET A 300 9.15 8.80 21.79
N PHE A 301 7.95 8.63 21.24
CA PHE A 301 6.71 9.17 21.80
C PHE A 301 6.46 8.64 23.21
N ALA A 302 6.54 7.32 23.41
CA ALA A 302 6.30 6.68 24.71
C ALA A 302 7.31 7.07 25.80
N ARG A 303 8.53 7.50 25.43
CA ARG A 303 9.52 8.05 26.39
C ARG A 303 9.28 9.51 26.71
N ALA A 304 8.77 10.28 25.75
CA ALA A 304 8.49 11.70 25.92
C ALA A 304 7.18 11.95 26.68
N THR A 305 6.19 11.06 26.51
CA THR A 305 4.96 11.07 27.30
C THR A 305 5.16 10.19 28.54
N SER A 306 4.79 10.68 29.73
CA SER A 306 4.96 9.92 30.97
C SER A 306 3.98 8.73 31.05
N SER A 307 4.27 7.66 30.33
CA SER A 307 3.45 6.44 30.28
C SER A 307 3.32 5.74 31.64
N GLU A 308 4.20 6.05 32.59
CA GLU A 308 4.21 5.47 33.94
C GLU A 308 2.93 5.76 34.73
N LYS A 309 2.27 6.91 34.52
CA LYS A 309 0.98 7.23 35.16
C LYS A 309 -0.22 6.78 34.33
N ILE A 310 -0.08 6.74 33.01
CA ILE A 310 -1.19 6.41 32.10
C ILE A 310 -1.44 4.90 32.09
N LYS A 311 -0.39 4.08 32.11
CA LYS A 311 -0.52 2.62 31.99
C LYS A 311 -1.32 2.00 33.15
N PRO A 312 -1.09 2.35 34.44
CA PRO A 312 -1.91 1.84 35.53
C PRO A 312 -3.38 2.23 35.39
N ALA A 313 -3.68 3.51 35.16
CA ALA A 313 -5.05 3.99 35.00
C ALA A 313 -5.77 3.34 33.81
N ALA A 314 -5.10 3.20 32.66
CA ALA A 314 -5.66 2.51 31.50
C ALA A 314 -5.87 1.00 31.75
N SER A 315 -5.00 0.37 32.55
CA SER A 315 -5.15 -1.05 32.91
C SER A 315 -6.31 -1.26 33.86
N GLU A 316 -6.54 -0.33 34.80
CA GLU A 316 -7.70 -0.33 35.69
C GLU A 316 -9.00 -0.21 34.90
N ILE A 317 -9.12 0.79 34.03
CA ILE A 317 -10.29 0.96 33.14
C ILE A 317 -10.53 -0.30 32.29
N LEU A 318 -9.46 -0.89 31.72
CA LEU A 318 -9.57 -2.11 30.93
C LEU A 318 -10.11 -3.27 31.76
N ASN A 319 -9.58 -3.48 32.97
CA ASN A 319 -10.01 -4.56 33.84
C ASN A 319 -11.47 -4.37 34.26
N GLU A 320 -11.87 -3.17 34.69
CA GLU A 320 -13.26 -2.88 35.04
C GLU A 320 -14.21 -3.09 33.86
N THR A 321 -13.79 -2.69 32.65
CA THR A 321 -14.57 -2.90 31.42
C THR A 321 -14.72 -4.39 31.10
N VAL A 322 -13.65 -5.17 31.23
CA VAL A 322 -13.69 -6.63 31.00
C VAL A 322 -14.59 -7.32 32.02
N GLU A 323 -14.53 -6.94 33.29
CA GLU A 323 -15.37 -7.52 34.34
C GLU A 323 -16.85 -7.14 34.17
N ALA A 324 -17.14 -5.88 33.82
CA ALA A 324 -18.50 -5.45 33.50
C ALA A 324 -19.07 -6.19 32.27
N PHE A 325 -18.23 -6.44 31.26
CA PHE A 325 -18.59 -7.24 30.10
C PHE A 325 -18.91 -8.68 30.49
N LYS A 326 -18.06 -9.34 31.28
CA LYS A 326 -18.32 -10.70 31.79
C LYS A 326 -19.63 -10.79 32.57
N SER A 327 -19.85 -9.86 33.51
CA SER A 327 -21.10 -9.80 34.29
C SER A 327 -22.35 -9.64 33.40
N THR A 328 -22.24 -8.83 32.34
CA THR A 328 -23.30 -8.68 31.34
C THR A 328 -23.55 -9.99 30.58
N ILE A 329 -22.51 -10.74 30.24
CA ILE A 329 -22.63 -12.05 29.58
C ILE A 329 -23.27 -13.07 30.52
N GLU A 330 -22.86 -13.12 31.79
CA GLU A 330 -23.41 -14.04 32.78
C GLU A 330 -24.90 -13.81 33.02
N SER A 331 -25.33 -12.54 33.09
CA SER A 331 -26.70 -12.14 33.42
C SER A 331 -27.67 -12.11 32.22
N ASN A 332 -27.17 -12.14 30.98
CA ASN A 332 -28.06 -12.07 29.82
C ASN A 332 -29.01 -13.28 29.71
N THR A 333 -30.13 -13.15 29.01
CA THR A 333 -31.15 -14.21 28.88
C THR A 333 -31.10 -14.93 27.53
N TRP A 334 -30.31 -14.43 26.58
CA TRP A 334 -30.33 -14.88 25.20
C TRP A 334 -29.19 -15.84 24.83
N MET A 335 -28.12 -15.92 25.64
CA MET A 335 -27.07 -16.94 25.47
C MET A 335 -27.35 -18.16 26.36
N ASP A 336 -27.11 -19.35 25.83
CA ASP A 336 -27.13 -20.58 26.63
C ASP A 336 -25.91 -20.68 27.58
N LYS A 337 -25.98 -21.60 28.55
CA LYS A 337 -24.93 -21.78 29.56
C LYS A 337 -23.59 -22.24 28.98
N GLN A 338 -23.60 -23.01 27.90
CA GLN A 338 -22.39 -23.52 27.28
C GLN A 338 -21.64 -22.40 26.56
N THR A 339 -22.37 -21.55 25.83
CA THR A 339 -21.83 -20.38 25.13
C THR A 339 -21.26 -19.37 26.12
N LYS A 340 -21.96 -19.08 27.23
CA LYS A 340 -21.45 -18.17 28.28
C LYS A 340 -20.09 -18.63 28.82
N LYS A 341 -19.96 -19.92 29.15
CA LYS A 341 -18.72 -20.52 29.69
C LYS A 341 -17.51 -20.42 28.74
N VAL A 342 -17.72 -20.26 27.44
CA VAL A 342 -16.63 -20.09 26.46
C VAL A 342 -16.16 -18.63 26.38
N VAL A 343 -17.05 -17.67 26.69
CA VAL A 343 -16.80 -16.23 26.53
C VAL A 343 -16.26 -15.59 27.82
N THR A 344 -16.68 -16.10 28.98
CA THR A 344 -16.23 -15.68 30.32
C THR A 344 -15.06 -16.53 30.80
#